data_AF-A0AA50MV11-F1
#
_entry.id   AF-A0AA50MV11-F1
#
_cell.length_a   1.000
_cell.length_b   1.000
_cell.length_c   1.000
_cell.angle_alpha   90.00
_cell.angle_beta   90.00
_cell.angle_gamma   90.00
#
_symmetry.space_group_name_H-M   'P 1'
#
loop_
_entity.id
_entity.type
_entity.pdbx_description
1 polymer ?
#
loop_
_entity_poly.entity_id
_entity_poly.type
_entity_poly.pdbx_seq_one_letter_code
_entity_poly.pdbx_strand_id
1 'polypeptide(L)' 'DLPEIGHGSFGAVYYARCNLTKEIVAIKKMSYLGKQSEEKWQDILKEI' A
#
# COMPACT_ATOMS: atom_id res chain seq x y z
N ASP A 1 9.47 10.32 -6.58
CA ASP A 1 8.70 9.14 -6.14
C ASP A 1 9.27 8.54 -4.87
N LEU A 2 8.45 7.88 -4.06
CA LEU A 2 8.92 7.15 -2.87
C LEU A 2 9.67 5.88 -3.29
N PRO A 3 10.76 5.48 -2.63
CA PRO A 3 11.45 4.23 -2.93
C PRO A 3 10.56 3.02 -2.66
N GLU A 4 10.29 2.21 -3.69
CA GLU A 4 9.65 0.91 -3.51
C GLU A 4 10.63 -0.06 -2.83
N ILE A 5 10.14 -0.77 -1.82
CA ILE A 5 10.89 -1.75 -1.03
C ILE A 5 10.30 -3.17 -1.12
N GLY A 6 9.21 -3.35 -1.87
CA GLY A 6 8.63 -4.65 -2.17
C GLY A 6 7.33 -4.55 -2.96
N HIS A 7 6.94 -5.64 -3.62
CA HIS A 7 5.67 -5.75 -4.34
C HIS A 7 5.04 -7.14 -4.15
N GLY A 8 3.73 -7.21 -4.39
CA GLY A 8 2.95 -8.46 -4.35
C GLY A 8 1.59 -8.29 -5.05
N SER A 9 0.70 -9.26 -4.85
CA SER A 9 -0.65 -9.27 -5.47
C SER A 9 -1.47 -8.01 -5.20
N PHE A 10 -1.33 -7.43 -4.00
CA PHE A 10 -2.09 -6.26 -3.58
C PHE A 10 -1.50 -4.92 -4.07
N GLY A 11 -0.24 -4.89 -4.49
CA GLY A 11 0.45 -3.66 -4.90
C GLY A 11 1.88 -3.62 -4.38
N ALA A 12 2.34 -2.41 -4.04
CA ALA A 12 3.73 -2.14 -3.68
C ALA A 12 3.85 -1.48 -2.30
N VAL A 13 4.97 -1.74 -1.63
CA VAL A 13 5.33 -1.17 -0.34
C VAL A 13 6.45 -0.18 -0.56
N TYR A 14 6.34 1.00 0.05
CA TYR A 14 7.27 2.10 -0.11
C TYR A 14 7.90 2.50 1.21
N TYR A 15 9.19 2.80 1.18
CA TYR A 15 9.86 3.49 2.28
C TYR A 15 9.47 4.96 2.27
N ALA A 16 9.08 5.50 3.43
CA ALA A 16 8.77 6.92 3.58
C ALA A 16 9.23 7.48 4.93
N ARG A 17 9.36 8.80 4.99
CA ARG A 17 9.57 9.55 6.23
C ARG A 17 8.36 10.43 6.50
N CYS A 18 7.75 10.32 7.67
CA CYS A 18 6.65 11.18 8.07
C CYS A 18 7.14 12.64 8.19
N ASN A 19 6.50 13.58 7.49
CA ASN A 19 6.96 14.97 7.48
C ASN A 19 6.78 15.68 8.83
N LEU A 20 5.79 15.27 9.61
CA LEU A 20 5.48 15.85 10.92
C LEU A 20 6.38 15.26 12.02
N THR A 21 6.40 13.93 12.18
CA THR A 21 7.09 13.25 13.29
C THR A 21 8.54 12.88 12.96
N LYS A 22 8.93 12.94 11.69
CA LYS A 22 10.23 12.48 11.15
C LYS A 22 10.48 10.98 11.29
N GLU A 23 9.49 10.21 11.72
CA GLU A 23 9.59 8.75 11.81
C GLU A 23 9.70 8.10 10.44
N ILE A 24 10.42 6.99 10.40
CA ILE A 24 10.50 6.13 9.23
C ILE A 24 9.32 5.17 9.25
N VAL A 25 8.61 5.10 8.13
CA VAL A 25 7.41 4.27 7.98
C VAL A 25 7.45 3.51 6.66
N ALA A 26 6.75 2.38 6.62
CA ALA A 26 6.43 1.68 5.39
C ALA A 26 5.00 2.05 4.96
N ILE A 27 4.82 2.39 3.69
CA ILE A 27 3.51 2.69 3.09
C ILE A 27 3.16 1.56 2.13
N LYS A 28 2.18 0.72 2.47
CA LYS A 28 1.63 -0.29 1.54
C LYS A 28 0.54 0.36 0.69
N LYS A 29 0.81 0.58 -0.60
CA LYS A 29 -0.17 1.10 -1.56
C LYS A 29 -0.91 -0.07 -2.22
N MET A 30 -2.17 -0.24 -1.84
CA MET A 30 -3.02 -1.30 -2.40
C MET A 30 -3.96 -0.74 -3.46
N SER A 31 -3.98 -1.35 -4.65
CA SER A 31 -4.86 -0.92 -5.75
C SER A 31 -6.11 -1.79 -5.82
N TYR A 32 -7.27 -1.16 -5.72
CA TYR A 32 -8.58 -1.80 -5.88
C TYR A 32 -9.31 -1.35 -7.14
N LEU A 33 -8.67 -0.58 -8.02
CA LEU A 33 -9.29 -0.12 -9.26
C LEU A 33 -9.16 -1.17 -10.38
N GLY A 34 -10.11 -1.16 -11.33
CA GLY A 34 -10.10 -2.00 -12.52
C GLY A 34 -10.89 -3.31 -12.36
N LYS A 35 -10.47 -4.37 -13.05
CA LYS A 35 -11.10 -5.69 -12.94
C LYS A 35 -11.00 -6.21 -11.49
N GLN A 36 -12.06 -6.88 -11.03
CA GLN A 36 -12.15 -7.44 -9.67
C GLN A 36 -12.03 -6.38 -8.56
N SER A 37 -12.47 -5.15 -8.81
CA SER A 37 -12.35 -4.05 -7.83
C SER A 37 -13.02 -4.36 -6.49
N GLU A 38 -14.20 -5.00 -6.53
CA GLU A 38 -14.93 -5.38 -5.32
C GLU A 38 -14.17 -6.44 -4.52
N GLU A 39 -13.68 -7.51 -5.16
CA GLU A 39 -12.90 -8.56 -4.50
C GLU A 39 -11.61 -7.99 -3.88
N LYS A 40 -10.88 -7.15 -4.62
CA LYS A 40 -9.69 -6.46 -4.11
C LYS A 40 -10.00 -5.54 -2.93
N TRP A 41 -11.14 -4.85 -2.95
CA TRP A 41 -11.59 -4.02 -1.83
C TRP A 41 -11.91 -4.86 -0.60
N GLN A 42 -12.61 -5.98 -0.78
CA GLN A 42 -12.89 -6.93 0.31
C GLN A 42 -11.61 -7.51 0.89
N ASP A 43 -10.61 -7.83 0.08
CA ASP A 43 -9.32 -8.32 0.56
C ASP A 43 -8.52 -7.25 1.32
N ILE A 44 -8.57 -5.99 0.88
CA ILE A 44 -8.02 -4.86 1.64
C ILE A 44 -8.70 -4.78 3.02
N LEU A 45 -10.03 -4.88 3.08
CA LEU A 45 -10.77 -4.81 4.35
C LEU A 45 -10.45 -5.98 5.29
N LYS A 46 -10.14 -7.17 4.79
CA LYS A 46 -9.75 -8.33 5.61
C LYS A 46 -8.35 -8.20 6.23
N GLU A 47 -7.48 -7.39 5.64
CA GLU A 47 -6.10 -7.23 6.09
C GLU A 47 -5.94 -6.15 7.18
N ILE A 48 -6.95 -5.28 7.36
CA ILE A 48 -7.01 -4.22 8.38
C ILE A 48 -7.55 -4.78 9.70
#